data_AF-A0A1F7J001-F1
#
_entry.id   AF-A0A1F7J001-F1
#
_cell.length_a   1.000
_cell.length_b   1.000
_cell.length_c   1.000
_cell.angle_alpha   90.00
_cell.angle_beta   90.00
_cell.angle_gamma   90.00
#
_symmetry.space_group_name_H-M   'P 1'
#
loop_
_entity.id
_entity.type
_entity.pdbx_description
1 polymer ?
#
loop_
_entity_poly.entity_id
_entity_poly.type
_entity_poly.pdbx_seq_one_letter_code
_entity_poly.pdbx_strand_id
1 'polypeptide(L)'
;MNDKKDKLNSQSLLVIFAYAPTGFGHLRVSDALFRGLPDNISPLLVGAHDKTLSYLYRIVSVNPLTRMIFEWFEHGALERMTTPIYRWYLRSHTQILYEQLTTILDQRLTSPQTVLIIATHFGLAHQIAALKERLMSEKKIKILLAVQITDDIPHRIWYVPGADIIFVPSDRTRKKLEQYGRRANLQVVKFETNPYPTNPLLNADLTVDEIENRLSQVNIEKKSQIHMMIPISGAAVGTAPLTKLIDELYTISHRFIFHVITKNVSYTKTFVSEMLNRPYVKLEVSAIDKEVITKYINIYLKEVVSLEVTKPSEQAFKALVNTNKRGGVILLFTTPIGKQEDDNLNFMARHELIPSKSDQQKLEKMAKNNVLILDDDKKILNDAKKWRGISLPKDSHEAARFIWWCLNERLFLTMIAKKDYPSINDPHGNELAENGVEKFWQKIAAII
;
A
#
# COMPACT_ATOMS: atom_id res chain seq x y z
N MET A 1 18.20 22.77 1.11
CA MET A 1 17.70 21.43 0.69
C MET A 1 18.76 20.64 -0.08
N ASN A 2 19.62 21.29 -0.88
CA ASN A 2 20.72 20.64 -1.63
C ASN A 2 21.71 19.90 -0.72
N ASP A 3 22.16 20.52 0.36
CA ASP A 3 23.17 19.98 1.30
C ASP A 3 22.80 18.61 1.92
N LYS A 4 21.49 18.32 2.08
CA LYS A 4 21.00 17.03 2.60
C LYS A 4 20.91 15.94 1.53
N LYS A 5 20.66 16.31 0.26
CA LYS A 5 20.68 15.35 -0.86
C LYS A 5 22.11 14.97 -1.22
N ASP A 6 23.06 15.87 -1.02
CA ASP A 6 24.48 15.62 -1.31
C ASP A 6 25.08 14.49 -0.45
N LYS A 7 24.59 14.32 0.79
CA LYS A 7 24.96 13.18 1.66
C LYS A 7 24.53 11.81 1.13
N LEU A 8 23.38 11.73 0.45
CA LEU A 8 22.92 10.48 -0.17
C LEU A 8 23.77 10.12 -1.39
N ASN A 9 24.38 11.13 -2.04
CA ASN A 9 25.19 10.97 -3.25
C ASN A 9 26.65 10.59 -3.00
N SER A 10 27.05 10.33 -1.75
CA SER A 10 28.42 9.92 -1.43
C SER A 10 28.73 8.53 -1.99
N GLN A 11 29.85 8.39 -2.71
CA GLN A 11 30.38 7.09 -3.15
C GLN A 11 30.68 6.14 -1.98
N SER A 12 30.77 6.66 -0.74
CA SER A 12 30.99 5.87 0.47
C SER A 12 29.71 5.29 1.09
N LEU A 13 28.52 5.60 0.55
CA LEU A 13 27.24 5.07 0.99
C LEU A 13 26.79 3.88 0.11
N LEU A 14 26.49 2.76 0.76
CA LEU A 14 25.78 1.65 0.14
C LEU A 14 24.33 1.62 0.66
N VAL A 15 23.36 1.58 -0.25
CA VAL A 15 21.94 1.44 0.10
C VAL A 15 21.47 0.02 -0.22
N ILE A 16 20.82 -0.64 0.75
CA ILE A 16 20.27 -1.99 0.62
C ILE A 16 18.79 -1.96 0.99
N PHE A 17 17.91 -2.42 0.10
CA PHE A 17 16.51 -2.69 0.42
C PHE A 17 16.34 -4.14 0.84
N ALA A 18 15.85 -4.34 2.06
CA ALA A 18 15.49 -5.63 2.60
C ALA A 18 13.96 -5.80 2.55
N TYR A 19 13.46 -6.65 1.65
CA TYR A 19 12.03 -6.84 1.43
C TYR A 19 11.63 -8.32 1.38
N ALA A 20 10.35 -8.61 1.60
CA ALA A 20 9.81 -9.95 1.37
C ALA A 20 9.44 -10.10 -0.11
N PRO A 21 9.88 -11.16 -0.81
CA PRO A 21 9.47 -11.41 -2.20
C PRO A 21 7.99 -11.83 -2.31
N THR A 22 7.31 -12.00 -1.17
CA THR A 22 5.95 -12.52 -1.09
C THR A 22 4.99 -11.44 -0.62
N GLY A 23 3.93 -11.19 -1.41
CA GLY A 23 2.99 -10.10 -1.17
C GLY A 23 3.42 -8.81 -1.86
N PHE A 24 2.49 -8.17 -2.58
CA PHE A 24 2.83 -6.96 -3.35
C PHE A 24 3.09 -5.73 -2.48
N GLY A 25 2.63 -5.72 -1.23
CA GLY A 25 2.71 -4.50 -0.41
C GLY A 25 4.13 -4.08 -0.06
N HIS A 26 4.94 -5.00 0.46
CA HIS A 26 6.35 -4.74 0.74
C HIS A 26 7.12 -4.33 -0.52
N LEU A 27 6.82 -4.99 -1.65
CA LEU A 27 7.44 -4.71 -2.94
C LEU A 27 7.06 -3.31 -3.48
N ARG A 28 5.79 -2.91 -3.38
CA ARG A 28 5.30 -1.59 -3.83
C ARG A 28 5.94 -0.47 -3.03
N VAL A 29 6.01 -0.61 -1.70
CA VAL A 29 6.70 0.37 -0.84
C VAL A 29 8.19 0.44 -1.16
N SER A 30 8.83 -0.73 -1.32
CA SER A 30 10.25 -0.77 -1.66
C SER A 30 10.52 -0.13 -3.03
N ASP A 31 9.68 -0.38 -4.03
CA ASP A 31 9.76 0.24 -5.36
C ASP A 31 9.50 1.76 -5.30
N ALA A 32 8.53 2.20 -4.50
CA ALA A 32 8.25 3.63 -4.31
C ALA A 32 9.44 4.37 -3.68
N LEU A 33 10.03 3.81 -2.62
CA LEU A 33 11.20 4.38 -1.97
C LEU A 33 12.43 4.32 -2.90
N PHE A 34 12.63 3.22 -3.61
CA PHE A 34 13.68 3.05 -4.62
C PHE A 34 13.62 4.15 -5.68
N ARG A 35 12.43 4.44 -6.22
CA ARG A 35 12.23 5.50 -7.23
C ARG A 35 12.40 6.92 -6.68
N GLY A 36 12.45 7.08 -5.37
CA GLY A 36 12.75 8.35 -4.71
C GLY A 36 14.25 8.63 -4.54
N LEU A 37 15.12 7.66 -4.84
CA LEU A 37 16.56 7.84 -4.77
C LEU A 37 17.07 8.70 -5.93
N PRO A 38 18.14 9.48 -5.71
CA PRO A 38 18.94 10.07 -6.79
C PRO A 38 19.40 9.03 -7.83
N ASP A 39 19.39 9.42 -9.11
CA ASP A 39 19.68 8.54 -10.26
C ASP A 39 21.09 7.91 -10.24
N ASN A 40 22.03 8.53 -9.52
CA ASN A 40 23.40 8.06 -9.37
C ASN A 40 23.58 6.98 -8.27
N ILE A 41 22.53 6.63 -7.53
CA ILE A 41 22.58 5.59 -6.50
C ILE A 41 22.02 4.28 -7.08
N SER A 42 22.84 3.24 -7.07
CA SER A 42 22.42 1.88 -7.42
C SER A 42 22.23 1.04 -6.15
N PRO A 43 21.02 1.00 -5.57
CA PRO A 43 20.77 0.24 -4.36
C PRO A 43 20.72 -1.26 -4.65
N LEU A 44 21.08 -2.06 -3.66
CA LEU A 44 20.99 -3.51 -3.72
C LEU A 44 19.66 -4.01 -3.16
N LEU A 45 19.16 -5.08 -3.73
CA LEU A 45 17.90 -5.72 -3.36
C LEU A 45 18.20 -7.05 -2.66
N VAL A 46 17.85 -7.15 -1.37
CA VAL A 46 18.01 -8.36 -0.57
C VAL A 46 16.61 -8.87 -0.19
N GLY A 47 16.22 -9.99 -0.79
CA GLY A 47 14.92 -10.62 -0.57
C GLY A 47 14.97 -11.72 0.49
N ALA A 48 13.93 -11.83 1.33
CA ALA A 48 13.77 -12.99 2.21
C ALA A 48 13.69 -14.29 1.38
N HIS A 49 14.54 -15.28 1.66
CA HIS A 49 14.64 -16.52 0.89
C HIS A 49 13.60 -17.60 1.25
N ASP A 50 12.39 -17.19 1.63
CA ASP A 50 11.42 -18.15 2.14
C ASP A 50 10.23 -18.40 1.19
N LYS A 51 10.37 -19.44 0.35
CA LYS A 51 9.27 -19.92 -0.51
C LYS A 51 8.07 -20.41 0.31
N THR A 52 8.27 -20.85 1.56
CA THR A 52 7.21 -21.36 2.43
C THR A 52 6.28 -20.26 2.93
N LEU A 53 6.80 -19.03 3.08
CA LEU A 53 6.00 -17.85 3.44
C LEU A 53 4.89 -17.59 2.41
N SER A 54 5.20 -17.62 1.10
CA SER A 54 4.18 -17.40 0.05
C SER A 54 3.05 -18.42 0.12
N TYR A 55 3.38 -19.67 0.44
CA TYR A 55 2.42 -20.77 0.54
C TYR A 55 1.55 -20.63 1.79
N LEU A 56 2.16 -20.28 2.94
CA LEU A 56 1.45 -19.98 4.19
C LEU A 56 0.53 -18.76 4.04
N TYR A 57 1.02 -17.64 3.50
CA TYR A 57 0.21 -16.45 3.24
C TYR A 57 -0.99 -16.77 2.35
N ARG A 58 -0.83 -17.63 1.33
CA ARG A 58 -1.93 -18.08 0.49
C ARG A 58 -2.93 -18.92 1.26
N ILE A 59 -2.48 -19.92 2.03
CA ILE A 59 -3.38 -20.75 2.83
C ILE A 59 -4.20 -19.89 3.79
N VAL A 60 -3.52 -19.00 4.52
CA VAL A 60 -4.17 -18.07 5.46
C VAL A 60 -5.14 -17.13 4.76
N SER A 61 -4.82 -16.65 3.55
CA SER A 61 -5.66 -15.69 2.83
C SER A 61 -6.83 -16.33 2.09
N VAL A 62 -6.74 -17.62 1.71
CA VAL A 62 -7.75 -18.34 0.91
C VAL A 62 -8.68 -19.18 1.78
N ASN A 63 -8.17 -19.81 2.85
CA ASN A 63 -8.95 -20.73 3.66
C ASN A 63 -9.50 -20.01 4.92
N PRO A 64 -10.84 -19.91 5.07
CA PRO A 64 -11.49 -19.23 6.19
C PRO A 64 -11.11 -19.75 7.58
N LEU A 65 -10.81 -21.05 7.72
CA LEU A 65 -10.46 -21.66 9.00
C LEU A 65 -9.05 -21.27 9.45
N THR A 66 -8.07 -21.35 8.54
CA THR A 66 -6.70 -20.90 8.83
C THR A 66 -6.62 -19.38 8.96
N ARG A 67 -7.46 -18.65 8.23
CA ARG A 67 -7.64 -17.20 8.38
C ARG A 67 -8.12 -16.84 9.78
N MET A 68 -9.16 -17.51 10.26
CA MET A 68 -9.70 -17.31 11.60
C MET A 68 -8.65 -17.61 12.68
N ILE A 69 -7.87 -18.69 12.52
CA ILE A 69 -6.77 -19.03 13.45
C ILE A 69 -5.68 -17.94 13.43
N PHE A 70 -5.29 -17.45 12.26
CA PHE A 70 -4.25 -16.43 12.12
C PHE A 70 -4.70 -15.04 12.63
N GLU A 71 -5.92 -14.62 12.30
CA GLU A 71 -6.55 -13.41 12.84
C GLU A 71 -6.67 -13.49 14.37
N TRP A 72 -6.91 -14.69 14.93
CA TRP A 72 -6.92 -14.94 16.37
C TRP A 72 -5.53 -14.81 17.02
N PHE A 73 -4.45 -15.16 16.30
CA PHE A 73 -3.07 -14.90 16.75
C PHE A 73 -2.69 -13.41 16.72
N GLU A 74 -3.30 -12.61 15.84
CA GLU A 74 -3.11 -11.16 15.73
C GLU A 74 -3.86 -10.35 16.82
N HIS A 75 -4.47 -11.03 17.81
CA HIS A 75 -5.29 -10.41 18.86
C HIS A 75 -4.70 -10.55 20.29
N GLY A 76 -4.68 -9.44 21.01
CA GLY A 76 -4.74 -9.39 22.48
C GLY A 76 -3.58 -10.05 23.24
N ALA A 77 -3.92 -11.07 24.04
CA ALA A 77 -3.02 -11.78 24.93
C ALA A 77 -2.12 -12.78 24.18
N LEU A 78 -2.60 -13.38 23.10
CA LEU A 78 -1.83 -14.33 22.30
C LEU A 78 -0.71 -13.64 21.52
N GLU A 79 -0.96 -12.48 20.92
CA GLU A 79 0.09 -11.63 20.35
C GLU A 79 1.16 -11.30 21.40
N ARG A 80 0.77 -11.17 22.68
CA ARG A 80 1.69 -10.85 23.80
C ARG A 80 2.64 -11.99 24.08
N MET A 81 2.14 -13.22 23.98
CA MET A 81 2.88 -14.44 24.26
C MET A 81 3.74 -14.87 23.06
N THR A 82 3.21 -14.75 21.84
CA THR A 82 3.88 -15.23 20.61
C THR A 82 4.94 -14.25 20.10
N THR A 83 4.74 -12.94 20.22
CA THR A 83 5.69 -11.94 19.70
C THR A 83 7.11 -12.11 20.27
N PRO A 84 7.33 -12.26 21.60
CA PRO A 84 8.67 -12.45 22.13
C PRO A 84 9.35 -13.71 21.60
N ILE A 85 8.61 -14.82 21.51
CA ILE A 85 9.12 -16.11 21.01
C ILE A 85 9.51 -15.98 19.54
N TYR A 86 8.63 -15.42 18.72
CA TYR A 86 8.89 -15.25 17.30
C TYR A 86 10.02 -14.26 17.02
N ARG A 87 10.11 -13.17 17.79
CA ARG A 87 11.25 -12.25 17.75
C ARG A 87 12.56 -12.97 18.08
N TRP A 88 12.58 -13.76 19.15
CA TRP A 88 13.76 -14.54 19.51
C TRP A 88 14.17 -15.47 18.35
N TYR A 89 13.21 -16.21 17.79
CA TYR A 89 13.44 -17.08 16.63
C TYR A 89 14.09 -16.31 15.46
N LEU A 90 13.50 -15.18 15.04
CA LEU A 90 14.03 -14.36 13.95
C LEU A 90 15.45 -13.87 14.23
N ARG A 91 15.74 -13.44 15.46
CA ARG A 91 17.05 -12.92 15.85
C ARG A 91 18.12 -14.01 16.00
N SER A 92 17.72 -15.26 16.22
CA SER A 92 18.62 -16.42 16.28
C SER A 92 18.88 -17.07 14.92
N HIS A 93 17.99 -16.89 13.93
CA HIS A 93 18.10 -17.49 12.60
C HIS A 93 18.60 -16.48 11.57
N THR A 94 19.86 -16.06 11.72
CA THR A 94 20.44 -14.97 10.92
C THR A 94 21.53 -15.40 9.94
N GLN A 95 21.97 -16.66 9.99
CA GLN A 95 23.15 -17.15 9.26
C GLN A 95 23.10 -16.90 7.75
N ILE A 96 21.99 -17.25 7.08
CA ILE A 96 21.84 -17.06 5.63
C ILE A 96 21.94 -15.57 5.27
N LEU A 97 21.28 -14.70 6.04
CA LEU A 97 21.32 -13.26 5.80
C LEU A 97 22.71 -12.68 6.07
N TYR A 98 23.41 -13.18 7.07
CA TYR A 98 24.79 -12.79 7.36
C TYR A 98 25.72 -13.14 6.19
N GLU A 99 25.63 -14.35 5.65
CA GLU A 99 26.41 -14.79 4.49
C GLU A 99 26.12 -13.91 3.25
N GLN A 100 24.84 -13.60 3.00
CA GLN A 100 24.44 -12.71 1.90
C GLN A 100 25.00 -11.29 2.05
N LEU A 101 24.83 -10.67 3.22
CA LEU A 101 25.33 -9.32 3.47
C LEU A 101 26.85 -9.27 3.41
N THR A 102 27.52 -10.28 3.95
CA THR A 102 28.98 -10.40 3.90
C THR A 102 29.47 -10.54 2.46
N THR A 103 28.84 -11.41 1.67
CA THR A 103 29.15 -11.59 0.24
C THR A 103 28.99 -10.29 -0.54
N ILE A 104 27.89 -9.56 -0.29
CA ILE A 104 27.63 -8.25 -0.92
C ILE A 104 28.74 -7.24 -0.59
N LEU A 105 29.21 -7.23 0.66
CA LEU A 105 30.25 -6.30 1.11
C LEU A 105 31.63 -6.68 0.56
N ASP A 106 31.93 -7.97 0.49
CA ASP A 106 33.24 -8.49 0.06
C ASP A 106 33.43 -8.47 -1.46
N GLN A 107 32.36 -8.56 -2.25
CA GLN A 107 32.43 -8.51 -3.71
C GLN A 107 32.60 -7.09 -4.28
N ARG A 108 32.61 -6.06 -3.43
CA ARG A 108 32.78 -4.67 -3.88
C ARG A 108 34.25 -4.31 -4.03
N LEU A 109 34.58 -3.65 -5.14
CA LEU A 109 35.92 -3.09 -5.39
C LEU A 109 36.33 -2.06 -4.33
N THR A 110 35.37 -1.27 -3.85
CA THR A 110 35.58 -0.25 -2.82
C THR A 110 34.67 -0.52 -1.62
N SER A 111 35.26 -0.66 -0.44
CA SER A 111 34.51 -0.87 0.81
C SER A 111 33.71 0.39 1.17
N PRO A 112 32.39 0.28 1.42
CA PRO A 112 31.58 1.42 1.84
C PRO A 112 31.96 1.84 3.27
N GLN A 113 31.89 3.14 3.57
CA GLN A 113 32.03 3.63 4.96
C GLN A 113 30.72 3.47 5.72
N THR A 114 29.58 3.66 5.04
CA THR A 114 28.24 3.55 5.62
C THR A 114 27.37 2.65 4.75
N VAL A 115 26.60 1.76 5.38
CA VAL A 115 25.58 0.95 4.76
C VAL A 115 24.23 1.34 5.35
N LEU A 116 23.35 1.92 4.54
CA LEU A 116 21.95 2.15 4.87
C LEU A 116 21.13 0.95 4.42
N ILE A 117 20.49 0.28 5.37
CA ILE A 117 19.57 -0.83 5.12
C ILE A 117 18.15 -0.35 5.40
N ILE A 118 17.27 -0.48 4.40
CA ILE A 118 15.86 -0.11 4.47
C ILE A 118 15.03 -1.37 4.46
N ALA A 119 14.42 -1.70 5.59
CA ALA A 119 13.61 -2.90 5.75
C ALA A 119 12.12 -2.56 5.67
N THR A 120 11.44 -3.12 4.69
CA THR A 120 9.97 -3.05 4.57
C THR A 120 9.29 -4.28 5.14
N HIS A 121 10.04 -5.29 5.61
CA HIS A 121 9.53 -6.54 6.20
C HIS A 121 10.10 -6.75 7.61
N PHE A 122 9.23 -6.96 8.61
CA PHE A 122 9.64 -7.08 10.02
C PHE A 122 10.64 -8.23 10.26
N GLY A 123 10.50 -9.36 9.56
CA GLY A 123 11.35 -10.53 9.76
C GLY A 123 12.82 -10.26 9.44
N LEU A 124 13.06 -9.62 8.30
CA LEU A 124 14.40 -9.19 7.89
C LEU A 124 14.91 -8.08 8.79
N ALA A 125 14.05 -7.14 9.20
CA ALA A 125 14.44 -6.07 10.10
C ALA A 125 15.00 -6.62 11.43
N HIS A 126 14.35 -7.62 12.03
CA HIS A 126 14.83 -8.27 13.26
C HIS A 126 16.15 -9.03 13.04
N GLN A 127 16.29 -9.74 11.93
CA GLN A 127 17.53 -10.45 11.59
C GLN A 127 18.70 -9.47 11.40
N ILE A 128 18.49 -8.39 10.64
CA ILE A 128 19.50 -7.35 10.40
C ILE A 128 19.89 -6.68 11.72
N ALA A 129 18.90 -6.31 12.54
CA ALA A 129 19.16 -5.69 13.84
C ALA A 129 19.99 -6.59 14.77
N ALA A 130 19.85 -7.92 14.67
CA ALA A 130 20.68 -8.87 15.43
C ALA A 130 22.10 -9.01 14.88
N LEU A 131 22.29 -8.83 13.56
CA LEU A 131 23.60 -8.93 12.90
C LEU A 131 24.41 -7.63 12.89
N LYS A 132 23.74 -6.48 13.10
CA LYS A 132 24.28 -5.13 12.90
C LYS A 132 25.65 -4.92 13.56
N GLU A 133 25.75 -5.15 14.87
CA GLU A 133 27.00 -4.92 15.63
C GLU A 133 28.14 -5.83 15.17
N ARG A 134 27.84 -7.10 14.87
CA ARG A 134 28.83 -8.05 14.35
C ARG A 134 29.39 -7.58 13.01
N LEU A 135 28.51 -7.22 12.07
CA LEU A 135 28.92 -6.73 10.75
C LEU A 135 29.70 -5.42 10.84
N MET A 136 29.30 -4.49 11.72
CA MET A 136 30.02 -3.24 11.93
C MET A 136 31.44 -3.46 12.45
N SER A 137 31.61 -4.38 13.41
CA SER A 137 32.92 -4.73 13.98
C SER A 137 33.83 -5.45 12.98
N GLU A 138 33.32 -6.49 12.32
CA GLU A 138 34.11 -7.33 11.41
C GLU A 138 34.51 -6.59 10.12
N LYS A 139 33.58 -5.80 9.55
CA LYS A 139 33.81 -5.09 8.28
C LYS A 139 34.33 -3.67 8.45
N LYS A 140 34.39 -3.17 9.70
CA LYS A 140 34.81 -1.79 10.03
C LYS A 140 33.99 -0.72 9.28
N ILE A 141 32.69 -0.94 9.21
CA ILE A 141 31.71 -0.06 8.53
C ILE A 141 30.66 0.43 9.51
N LYS A 142 30.02 1.57 9.21
CA LYS A 142 28.80 2.00 9.90
C LYS A 142 27.60 1.36 9.22
N ILE A 143 26.67 0.79 10.01
CA ILE A 143 25.39 0.31 9.48
C ILE A 143 24.27 1.13 10.09
N LEU A 144 23.33 1.57 9.25
CA LEU A 144 22.07 2.21 9.65
C LEU A 144 20.91 1.33 9.18
N LEU A 145 20.01 0.96 10.10
CA LEU A 145 18.79 0.20 9.83
C LEU A 145 17.58 1.12 9.99
N ALA A 146 16.95 1.43 8.85
CA ALA A 146 15.66 2.08 8.79
C ALA A 146 14.55 1.06 8.51
N VAL A 147 13.48 1.08 9.29
CA VAL A 147 12.32 0.19 9.09
C VAL A 147 11.14 1.02 8.61
N GLN A 148 10.48 0.62 7.53
CA GLN A 148 9.25 1.24 7.04
C GLN A 148 8.08 0.27 7.25
N ILE A 149 7.16 0.62 8.16
CA ILE A 149 5.91 -0.13 8.32
C ILE A 149 5.00 0.17 7.12
N THR A 150 4.41 -0.86 6.53
CA THR A 150 3.64 -0.78 5.28
C THR A 150 2.12 -0.67 5.47
N ASP A 151 1.64 -0.60 6.72
CA ASP A 151 0.22 -0.63 7.08
C ASP A 151 -0.03 0.16 8.37
N ASP A 152 -1.24 0.69 8.60
CA ASP A 152 -1.57 1.42 9.85
C ASP A 152 -1.86 0.47 11.02
N ILE A 153 -0.92 -0.46 11.26
CA ILE A 153 -1.11 -1.57 12.17
C ILE A 153 -0.10 -1.53 13.33
N PRO A 154 -0.57 -1.44 14.59
CA PRO A 154 0.29 -1.39 15.77
C PRO A 154 0.71 -2.79 16.25
N HIS A 155 1.02 -3.72 15.34
CA HIS A 155 1.47 -5.06 15.70
C HIS A 155 2.84 -5.02 16.37
N ARG A 156 2.95 -5.66 17.54
CA ARG A 156 4.14 -5.62 18.42
C ARG A 156 5.41 -6.14 17.75
N ILE A 157 5.28 -7.01 16.75
CA ILE A 157 6.42 -7.52 15.97
C ILE A 157 7.13 -6.42 15.19
N TRP A 158 6.44 -5.32 14.84
CA TRP A 158 7.04 -4.16 14.19
C TRP A 158 7.91 -3.30 15.11
N TYR A 159 7.90 -3.54 16.42
CA TYR A 159 8.91 -2.98 17.30
C TYR A 159 10.20 -3.77 17.13
N VAL A 160 11.22 -3.18 16.49
CA VAL A 160 12.50 -3.81 16.15
C VAL A 160 13.63 -3.23 17.01
N PRO A 161 14.00 -3.85 18.15
CA PRO A 161 15.15 -3.43 18.94
C PRO A 161 16.44 -3.51 18.12
N GLY A 162 17.20 -2.41 18.08
CA GLY A 162 18.43 -2.27 17.30
C GLY A 162 18.27 -1.55 15.95
N ALA A 163 17.03 -1.21 15.54
CA ALA A 163 16.81 -0.27 14.43
C ALA A 163 17.17 1.16 14.85
N ASP A 164 17.72 1.94 13.93
CA ASP A 164 18.07 3.35 14.17
C ASP A 164 16.83 4.25 14.07
N ILE A 165 15.88 3.86 13.21
CA ILE A 165 14.64 4.58 12.99
C ILE A 165 13.55 3.62 12.50
N ILE A 166 12.32 3.80 12.99
CA ILE A 166 11.13 3.12 12.50
C ILE A 166 10.14 4.18 12.00
N PHE A 167 9.85 4.14 10.71
CA PHE A 167 8.83 4.96 10.07
C PHE A 167 7.48 4.29 10.13
N VAL A 168 6.47 5.05 10.55
CA VAL A 168 5.10 4.56 10.73
C VAL A 168 4.10 5.49 10.03
N PRO A 169 2.98 4.96 9.52
CA PRO A 169 2.02 5.77 8.75
C PRO A 169 1.17 6.71 9.61
N SER A 170 1.09 6.48 10.93
CA SER A 170 0.29 7.32 11.84
C SER A 170 0.87 7.46 13.24
N ASP A 171 0.48 8.55 13.91
CA ASP A 171 0.76 8.79 15.32
C ASP A 171 0.08 7.76 16.23
N ARG A 172 -1.07 7.20 15.82
CA ARG A 172 -1.74 6.12 16.54
C ARG A 172 -0.82 4.90 16.62
N THR A 173 -0.24 4.50 15.49
CA THR A 173 0.68 3.36 15.40
C THR A 173 1.97 3.64 16.17
N ARG A 174 2.54 4.84 16.01
CA ARG A 174 3.69 5.32 16.81
C ARG A 174 3.48 5.14 18.31
N LYS A 175 2.45 5.79 18.85
CA LYS A 175 2.17 5.82 20.30
C LYS A 175 1.95 4.42 20.88
N LYS A 176 1.26 3.54 20.14
CA LYS A 176 1.01 2.16 20.58
C LYS A 176 2.29 1.32 20.61
N LEU A 177 3.15 1.45 19.60
CA LEU A 177 4.43 0.73 19.56
C LEU A 177 5.41 1.24 20.61
N GLU A 178 5.51 2.55 20.81
CA GLU A 178 6.31 3.15 21.88
C GLU A 178 5.83 2.67 23.26
N GLN A 179 4.52 2.67 23.52
CA GLN A 179 3.95 2.17 24.76
C GLN A 179 4.27 0.68 24.97
N TYR A 180 4.22 -0.13 23.91
CA TYR A 180 4.62 -1.53 23.96
C TYR A 180 6.10 -1.68 24.32
N GLY A 181 7.00 -0.94 23.66
CA GLY A 181 8.43 -0.98 23.93
C GLY A 181 8.77 -0.68 25.39
N ARG A 182 8.14 0.37 25.96
CA ARG A 182 8.29 0.72 27.39
C ARG A 182 7.82 -0.40 28.32
N ARG A 183 6.62 -0.94 28.07
CA ARG A 183 6.04 -2.02 28.90
C ARG A 183 6.83 -3.32 28.84
N ALA A 184 7.41 -3.62 27.68
CA ALA A 184 8.21 -4.83 27.45
C ALA A 184 9.69 -4.63 27.78
N ASN A 185 10.09 -3.48 28.33
CA ASN A 185 11.47 -3.11 28.66
C ASN A 185 12.45 -3.37 27.50
N LEU A 186 12.06 -3.00 26.28
CA LEU A 186 12.88 -3.16 25.09
C LEU A 186 13.81 -1.96 24.92
N GLN A 187 14.93 -2.15 24.20
CA GLN A 187 15.80 -1.06 23.78
C GLN A 187 14.98 0.04 23.10
N VAL A 188 15.20 1.28 23.52
CA VAL A 188 14.49 2.45 22.96
C VAL A 188 14.87 2.61 21.48
N VAL A 189 13.86 2.79 20.65
CA VAL A 189 13.99 3.02 19.21
C VAL A 189 13.32 4.34 18.85
N LYS A 190 13.90 5.09 17.92
CA LYS A 190 13.30 6.32 17.39
C LYS A 190 12.16 5.98 16.43
N PHE A 191 10.97 6.49 16.70
CA PHE A 191 9.83 6.42 15.78
C PHE A 191 9.60 7.76 15.08
N GLU A 192 9.29 7.70 13.79
CA GLU A 192 8.95 8.85 12.98
C GLU A 192 7.66 8.60 12.23
N THR A 193 6.65 9.44 12.45
CA THR A 193 5.43 9.43 11.65
C THR A 193 5.74 9.99 10.26
N ASN A 194 5.43 9.24 9.21
CA ASN A 194 5.68 9.63 7.83
C ASN A 194 4.46 9.27 6.99
N PRO A 195 4.03 10.14 6.06
CA PRO A 195 2.96 9.78 5.15
C PRO A 195 3.36 8.53 4.35
N TYR A 196 2.37 7.77 3.94
CA TYR A 196 2.65 6.53 3.25
C TYR A 196 3.44 6.78 1.96
N PRO A 197 4.54 6.04 1.72
CA PRO A 197 5.35 6.21 0.51
C PRO A 197 4.63 5.61 -0.71
N THR A 198 3.89 6.44 -1.43
CA THR A 198 3.31 6.09 -2.74
C THR A 198 4.34 6.24 -3.84
N ASN A 199 4.18 5.50 -4.94
CA ASN A 199 5.10 5.60 -6.08
C ASN A 199 5.10 7.04 -6.63
N PRO A 200 6.26 7.73 -6.72
CA PRO A 200 6.33 9.13 -7.14
C PRO A 200 5.70 9.40 -8.52
N LEU A 201 5.68 8.42 -9.42
CA LEU A 201 5.07 8.54 -10.75
C LEU A 201 3.54 8.68 -10.68
N LEU A 202 2.92 8.22 -9.60
CA LEU A 202 1.48 8.41 -9.36
C LEU A 202 1.16 9.85 -8.92
N ASN A 203 2.15 10.59 -8.41
CA ASN A 203 2.00 11.99 -7.98
C ASN A 203 2.28 13.00 -9.11
N ALA A 204 2.51 12.53 -10.34
CA ALA A 204 2.62 13.41 -11.49
C ALA A 204 1.28 14.11 -11.75
N ASP A 205 1.33 15.41 -12.04
CA ASP A 205 0.14 16.21 -12.36
C ASP A 205 -0.52 15.72 -13.65
N LEU A 206 -1.85 15.75 -13.66
CA LEU A 206 -2.63 15.68 -14.88
C LEU A 206 -2.65 17.05 -15.56
N THR A 207 -2.66 17.03 -16.89
CA THR A 207 -3.00 18.20 -17.69
C THR A 207 -4.48 18.58 -17.53
N VAL A 208 -4.86 19.78 -17.98
CA VAL A 208 -6.26 20.25 -17.92
C VAL A 208 -7.19 19.28 -18.68
N ASP A 209 -6.82 18.89 -19.89
CA ASP A 209 -7.58 17.95 -20.73
C ASP A 209 -7.75 16.59 -20.05
N GLU A 210 -6.74 16.12 -19.34
CA GLU A 210 -6.80 14.85 -18.61
C GLU A 210 -7.70 14.93 -17.37
N ILE A 211 -7.72 16.08 -16.68
CA ILE A 211 -8.67 16.32 -15.59
C ILE A 211 -10.10 16.34 -16.12
N GLU A 212 -10.34 17.02 -17.25
CA GLU A 212 -11.65 17.05 -17.90
C GLU A 212 -12.08 15.66 -18.39
N ASN A 213 -11.15 14.90 -18.98
CA ASN A 213 -11.37 13.50 -19.32
C ASN A 213 -11.82 12.72 -18.08
N ARG A 214 -11.05 12.75 -16.98
CA ARG A 214 -11.40 12.05 -15.73
C ARG A 214 -12.79 12.43 -15.20
N LEU A 215 -13.12 13.71 -15.17
CA LEU A 215 -14.43 14.21 -14.75
C LEU A 215 -15.54 13.69 -15.68
N SER A 216 -15.28 13.63 -16.98
CA SER A 216 -16.24 13.10 -17.95
C SER A 216 -16.55 11.61 -17.71
N GLN A 217 -15.55 10.81 -17.29
CA GLN A 217 -15.73 9.37 -17.05
C GLN A 217 -16.76 9.12 -15.94
N VAL A 218 -16.75 9.93 -14.89
CA VAL A 218 -17.69 9.78 -13.76
C VAL A 218 -18.95 10.63 -13.89
N ASN A 219 -19.12 11.34 -15.01
CA ASN A 219 -20.33 12.09 -15.32
C ASN A 219 -21.28 11.21 -16.15
N ILE A 220 -22.49 10.98 -15.62
CA ILE A 220 -23.51 10.15 -16.26
C ILE A 220 -24.02 10.74 -17.59
N GLU A 221 -24.00 12.06 -17.74
CA GLU A 221 -24.48 12.77 -18.94
C GLU A 221 -23.48 12.69 -20.11
N LYS A 222 -22.23 12.31 -19.82
CA LYS A 222 -21.18 12.15 -20.83
C LYS A 222 -21.16 10.71 -21.33
N LYS A 223 -20.71 10.51 -22.57
CA LYS A 223 -20.59 9.18 -23.21
C LYS A 223 -19.16 8.63 -23.17
N SER A 224 -18.24 9.30 -22.46
CA SER A 224 -16.84 8.87 -22.39
C SER A 224 -16.70 7.52 -21.69
N GLN A 225 -15.67 6.77 -22.08
CA GLN A 225 -15.34 5.49 -21.46
C GLN A 225 -14.95 5.70 -20.00
N ILE A 226 -15.36 4.78 -19.13
CA ILE A 226 -15.04 4.77 -17.71
C ILE A 226 -13.90 3.78 -17.51
N HIS A 227 -12.69 4.31 -17.34
CA HIS A 227 -11.50 3.49 -17.15
C HIS A 227 -11.45 3.06 -15.68
N MET A 228 -11.57 1.75 -15.45
CA MET A 228 -11.53 1.13 -14.13
C MET A 228 -10.32 0.23 -14.00
N MET A 229 -9.50 0.47 -12.98
CA MET A 229 -8.34 -0.34 -12.64
C MET A 229 -8.71 -1.47 -11.68
N ILE A 230 -8.23 -2.69 -11.95
CA ILE A 230 -8.46 -3.86 -11.09
C ILE A 230 -7.13 -4.62 -10.90
N PRO A 231 -6.32 -4.24 -9.90
CA PRO A 231 -5.10 -4.96 -9.58
C PRO A 231 -5.42 -6.18 -8.74
N ILE A 232 -5.09 -7.37 -9.24
CA ILE A 232 -5.27 -8.62 -8.51
C ILE A 232 -4.11 -8.81 -7.53
N SER A 233 -4.43 -9.01 -6.25
CA SER A 233 -3.45 -9.29 -5.20
C SER A 233 -2.58 -10.51 -5.52
N GLY A 234 -1.36 -10.57 -4.98
CA GLY A 234 -0.44 -11.70 -5.20
C GLY A 234 -0.98 -13.07 -4.76
N ALA A 235 -1.89 -13.09 -3.78
CA ALA A 235 -2.59 -14.29 -3.33
C ALA A 235 -3.84 -14.62 -4.17
N ALA A 236 -4.19 -13.80 -5.16
CA ALA A 236 -5.34 -13.95 -6.06
C ALA A 236 -6.70 -14.14 -5.36
N VAL A 237 -6.87 -13.66 -4.13
CA VAL A 237 -8.16 -13.77 -3.43
C VAL A 237 -9.16 -12.80 -4.05
N GLY A 238 -10.39 -13.26 -4.30
CA GLY A 238 -11.49 -12.45 -4.80
C GLY A 238 -11.65 -12.44 -6.33
N THR A 239 -10.90 -13.26 -7.07
CA THR A 239 -11.00 -13.33 -8.54
C THR A 239 -12.42 -13.63 -9.03
N ALA A 240 -13.11 -14.61 -8.47
CA ALA A 240 -14.48 -14.95 -8.91
C ALA A 240 -15.51 -13.83 -8.64
N PRO A 241 -15.58 -13.21 -7.44
CA PRO A 241 -16.41 -12.02 -7.23
C PRO A 241 -16.07 -10.86 -8.17
N LEU A 242 -14.78 -10.62 -8.45
CA LEU A 242 -14.35 -9.56 -9.36
C LEU A 242 -14.76 -9.85 -10.82
N THR A 243 -14.64 -11.10 -11.29
CA THR A 243 -15.14 -11.52 -12.61
C THR A 243 -16.61 -11.14 -12.76
N LYS A 244 -17.45 -11.50 -11.78
CA LYS A 244 -18.88 -11.16 -11.80
C LYS A 244 -19.11 -9.65 -11.77
N LEU A 245 -18.38 -8.91 -10.94
CA LEU A 245 -18.51 -7.45 -10.85
C LEU A 245 -18.23 -6.76 -12.19
N ILE A 246 -17.16 -7.20 -12.89
CA ILE A 246 -16.80 -6.69 -14.21
C ILE A 246 -17.95 -6.92 -15.20
N ASP A 247 -18.47 -8.15 -15.25
CA ASP A 247 -19.55 -8.54 -16.18
C ASP A 247 -20.84 -7.76 -15.91
N GLU A 248 -21.23 -7.61 -14.64
CA GLU A 248 -22.42 -6.87 -14.23
C GLU A 248 -22.29 -5.38 -14.56
N LEU A 249 -21.13 -4.76 -14.28
CA LEU A 249 -20.89 -3.34 -14.61
C LEU A 249 -20.95 -3.09 -16.13
N TYR A 250 -20.33 -3.96 -16.93
CA TYR A 250 -20.37 -3.84 -18.39
C TYR A 250 -21.79 -4.03 -18.94
N THR A 251 -22.57 -4.94 -18.34
CA THR A 251 -23.97 -5.18 -18.69
C THR A 251 -24.84 -3.96 -18.38
N ILE A 252 -24.61 -3.31 -17.23
CA ILE A 252 -25.28 -2.05 -16.87
C ILE A 252 -24.90 -0.92 -17.84
N SER A 253 -23.63 -0.84 -18.25
CA SER A 253 -23.15 0.18 -19.16
C SER A 253 -21.90 -0.24 -19.93
N HIS A 254 -21.99 -0.23 -21.27
CA HIS A 254 -20.84 -0.48 -22.15
C HIS A 254 -19.76 0.60 -22.11
N ARG A 255 -19.93 1.66 -21.29
CA ARG A 255 -18.89 2.66 -21.07
C ARG A 255 -17.71 2.11 -20.28
N PHE A 256 -17.91 1.10 -19.44
CA PHE A 256 -16.83 0.58 -18.59
C PHE A 256 -15.76 -0.17 -19.40
N ILE A 257 -14.51 0.24 -19.21
CA ILE A 257 -13.31 -0.42 -19.75
C ILE A 257 -12.42 -0.78 -18.58
N PHE A 258 -12.06 -2.05 -18.48
CA PHE A 258 -11.37 -2.59 -17.31
C PHE A 258 -9.90 -2.84 -17.62
N HIS A 259 -9.02 -2.33 -16.78
CA HIS A 259 -7.59 -2.58 -16.82
C HIS A 259 -7.26 -3.58 -15.71
N VAL A 260 -7.14 -4.85 -16.09
CA VAL A 260 -6.93 -5.94 -15.14
C VAL A 260 -5.45 -6.31 -15.14
N ILE A 261 -4.83 -6.33 -13.96
CA ILE A 261 -3.42 -6.66 -13.81
C ILE A 261 -3.28 -7.80 -12.83
N THR A 262 -2.61 -8.87 -13.23
CA THR A 262 -2.50 -10.06 -12.38
C THR A 262 -1.19 -10.83 -12.61
N LYS A 263 -0.80 -11.61 -11.61
CA LYS A 263 0.34 -12.51 -11.73
C LYS A 263 -0.06 -13.72 -12.58
N ASN A 264 0.80 -14.17 -13.50
CA ASN A 264 0.62 -15.41 -14.25
C ASN A 264 1.23 -16.59 -13.50
N VAL A 265 0.41 -17.31 -12.75
CA VAL A 265 0.78 -18.45 -11.91
C VAL A 265 -0.32 -19.50 -11.95
N SER A 266 -0.03 -20.72 -11.51
CA SER A 266 -0.96 -21.86 -11.62
C SER A 266 -2.38 -21.57 -11.11
N TYR A 267 -2.50 -20.82 -10.02
CA TYR A 267 -3.77 -20.52 -9.36
C TYR A 267 -4.51 -19.30 -9.95
N THR A 268 -3.93 -18.56 -10.90
CA THR A 268 -4.62 -17.47 -11.61
C THR A 268 -4.99 -17.83 -13.05
N LYS A 269 -4.57 -19.00 -13.55
CA LYS A 269 -4.78 -19.41 -14.95
C LYS A 269 -6.24 -19.35 -15.40
N THR A 270 -7.18 -19.86 -14.59
CA THR A 270 -8.61 -19.83 -14.92
C THR A 270 -9.11 -18.40 -15.05
N PHE A 271 -8.79 -17.54 -14.07
CA PHE A 271 -9.15 -16.11 -14.11
C PHE A 271 -8.53 -15.39 -15.32
N VAL A 272 -7.26 -15.65 -15.63
CA VAL A 272 -6.59 -15.08 -16.81
C VAL A 272 -7.30 -15.50 -18.09
N SER A 273 -7.60 -16.80 -18.24
CA SER A 273 -8.32 -17.32 -19.41
C SER A 273 -9.71 -16.72 -19.55
N GLU A 274 -10.42 -16.54 -18.43
CA GLU A 274 -11.71 -15.87 -18.41
C GLU A 274 -11.57 -14.41 -18.90
N MET A 275 -10.64 -13.65 -18.34
CA MET A 275 -10.45 -12.23 -18.68
C MET A 275 -10.05 -12.01 -20.14
N LEU A 276 -9.26 -12.91 -20.74
CA LEU A 276 -8.86 -12.82 -22.15
C LEU A 276 -10.04 -12.88 -23.12
N ASN A 277 -11.14 -13.53 -22.73
CA ASN A 277 -12.33 -13.68 -23.58
C ASN A 277 -13.28 -12.48 -23.50
N ARG A 278 -12.93 -11.40 -22.77
CA ARG A 278 -13.78 -10.22 -22.57
C ARG A 278 -13.24 -9.04 -23.39
N PRO A 279 -13.96 -8.56 -24.42
CA PRO A 279 -13.46 -7.48 -25.29
C PRO A 279 -13.35 -6.12 -24.56
N TYR A 280 -14.01 -5.96 -23.42
CA TYR A 280 -13.96 -4.78 -22.56
C TYR A 280 -12.88 -4.84 -21.46
N VAL A 281 -12.06 -5.89 -21.45
CA VAL A 281 -10.96 -6.07 -20.50
C VAL A 281 -9.61 -5.94 -21.22
N LYS A 282 -8.80 -4.97 -20.80
CA LYS A 282 -7.38 -4.87 -21.11
C LYS A 282 -6.59 -5.62 -20.04
N LEU A 283 -6.13 -6.82 -20.37
CA LEU A 283 -5.44 -7.71 -19.43
C LEU A 283 -3.91 -7.58 -19.55
N GLU A 284 -3.25 -7.35 -18.43
CA GLU A 284 -1.79 -7.31 -18.29
C GLU A 284 -1.34 -8.39 -17.30
N VAL A 285 -0.43 -9.27 -17.76
CA VAL A 285 0.04 -10.41 -16.97
C VAL A 285 1.58 -10.46 -16.92
N SER A 286 2.12 -10.90 -15.79
CA SER A 286 3.52 -11.30 -15.68
C SER A 286 3.71 -12.38 -14.60
N ALA A 287 4.67 -13.27 -14.79
CA ALA A 287 5.09 -14.22 -13.76
C ALA A 287 5.95 -13.58 -12.65
N ILE A 288 6.55 -12.42 -12.92
CA ILE A 288 7.53 -11.75 -12.06
C ILE A 288 6.85 -10.60 -11.31
N ASP A 289 6.92 -10.61 -9.97
CA ASP A 289 6.19 -9.66 -9.13
C ASP A 289 6.55 -8.19 -9.40
N LYS A 290 7.83 -7.90 -9.66
CA LYS A 290 8.31 -6.56 -10.02
C LYS A 290 7.74 -6.07 -11.35
N GLU A 291 7.56 -6.96 -12.31
CA GLU A 291 6.96 -6.61 -13.60
C GLU A 291 5.46 -6.34 -13.47
N VAL A 292 4.76 -7.07 -12.59
CA VAL A 292 3.34 -6.79 -12.27
C VAL A 292 3.19 -5.36 -11.72
N ILE A 293 4.06 -4.96 -10.78
CA ILE A 293 4.09 -3.59 -10.25
C ILE A 293 4.41 -2.57 -11.34
N THR A 294 5.38 -2.86 -12.19
CA THR A 294 5.77 -1.96 -13.30
C THR A 294 4.63 -1.78 -14.30
N LYS A 295 3.94 -2.87 -14.68
CA LYS A 295 2.75 -2.83 -15.54
C LYS A 295 1.63 -2.01 -14.91
N TYR A 296 1.40 -2.16 -13.61
CA TYR A 296 0.45 -1.33 -12.85
C TYR A 296 0.72 0.16 -12.99
N ILE A 297 1.97 0.60 -12.80
CA ILE A 297 2.33 2.01 -12.96
C ILE A 297 2.22 2.45 -14.43
N ASN A 298 2.63 1.60 -15.37
CA ASN A 298 2.58 1.94 -16.80
C ASN A 298 1.16 2.20 -17.31
N ILE A 299 0.13 1.53 -16.76
CA ILE A 299 -1.25 1.85 -17.12
C ILE A 299 -1.60 3.27 -16.65
N TYR A 300 -1.26 3.66 -15.43
CA TYR A 300 -1.49 5.02 -14.94
C TYR A 300 -0.76 6.10 -15.74
N LEU A 301 0.40 5.77 -16.30
CA LEU A 301 1.15 6.69 -17.16
C LEU A 301 0.54 6.83 -18.56
N LYS A 302 -0.15 5.80 -19.05
CA LYS A 302 -0.73 5.76 -20.40
C LYS A 302 -2.20 6.18 -20.45
N GLU A 303 -2.93 5.97 -19.37
CA GLU A 303 -4.38 6.05 -19.33
C GLU A 303 -4.83 6.97 -18.19
N VAL A 304 -5.81 7.83 -18.46
CA VAL A 304 -6.51 8.56 -17.41
C VAL A 304 -7.53 7.61 -16.80
N VAL A 305 -7.22 7.08 -15.63
CA VAL A 305 -8.13 6.21 -14.86
C VAL A 305 -8.94 7.07 -13.87
N SER A 306 -10.21 6.74 -13.67
CA SER A 306 -11.10 7.42 -12.70
C SER A 306 -11.43 6.57 -11.47
N LEU A 307 -11.56 5.25 -11.65
CA LEU A 307 -11.96 4.30 -10.61
C LEU A 307 -10.93 3.18 -10.44
N GLU A 308 -10.73 2.69 -9.22
CA GLU A 308 -9.93 1.48 -8.95
C GLU A 308 -10.65 0.58 -7.95
N VAL A 309 -10.91 -0.68 -8.31
CA VAL A 309 -11.43 -1.68 -7.36
C VAL A 309 -10.25 -2.42 -6.75
N THR A 310 -10.08 -2.33 -5.43
CA THR A 310 -8.96 -2.96 -4.72
C THR A 310 -9.36 -3.40 -3.33
N LYS A 311 -8.59 -4.31 -2.74
CA LYS A 311 -8.65 -4.54 -1.29
C LYS A 311 -8.09 -3.35 -0.53
N PRO A 312 -8.54 -3.12 0.71
CA PRO A 312 -7.97 -2.12 1.58
C PRO A 312 -6.64 -2.57 2.21
N SER A 313 -5.76 -3.15 1.41
CA SER A 313 -4.38 -3.42 1.79
C SER A 313 -3.57 -2.13 1.81
N GLU A 314 -2.25 -2.21 1.73
CA GLU A 314 -1.37 -1.07 1.60
C GLU A 314 -1.73 -0.15 0.40
N GLN A 315 -2.41 -0.71 -0.60
CA GLN A 315 -2.94 0.01 -1.76
C GLN A 315 -3.95 1.10 -1.37
N ALA A 316 -4.62 0.97 -0.22
CA ALA A 316 -5.57 1.96 0.28
C ALA A 316 -4.94 3.34 0.48
N PHE A 317 -3.64 3.40 0.79
CA PHE A 317 -2.92 4.66 0.99
C PHE A 317 -2.72 5.47 -0.30
N LYS A 318 -3.07 4.91 -1.46
CA LYS A 318 -3.24 5.70 -2.68
C LYS A 318 -4.34 6.78 -2.52
N ALA A 319 -5.23 6.66 -1.54
CA ALA A 319 -6.15 7.72 -1.14
C ALA A 319 -5.45 9.03 -0.76
N LEU A 320 -4.17 8.99 -0.41
CA LEU A 320 -3.38 10.20 -0.12
C LEU A 320 -2.98 10.98 -1.38
N VAL A 321 -3.13 10.39 -2.57
CA VAL A 321 -2.82 11.03 -3.85
C VAL A 321 -4.00 11.90 -4.27
N ASN A 322 -3.76 13.19 -4.51
CA ASN A 322 -4.80 14.12 -4.92
C ASN A 322 -5.42 13.79 -6.28
N THR A 323 -6.70 14.12 -6.47
CA THR A 323 -7.50 13.75 -7.65
C THR A 323 -7.08 14.44 -8.95
N ASN A 324 -6.21 15.44 -8.87
CA ASN A 324 -5.54 16.09 -10.01
C ASN A 324 -4.22 15.41 -10.42
N LYS A 325 -3.79 14.36 -9.71
CA LYS A 325 -2.59 13.57 -10.04
C LYS A 325 -2.95 12.29 -10.77
N ARG A 326 -1.98 11.67 -11.45
CA ARG A 326 -2.16 10.38 -12.17
C ARG A 326 -2.83 9.31 -11.32
N GLY A 327 -2.33 9.10 -10.10
CA GLY A 327 -2.86 8.12 -9.15
C GLY A 327 -4.08 8.58 -8.34
N GLY A 328 -4.56 9.81 -8.50
CA GLY A 328 -5.71 10.33 -7.75
C GLY A 328 -7.04 9.80 -8.24
N VAL A 329 -7.31 8.51 -8.02
CA VAL A 329 -8.56 7.85 -8.42
C VAL A 329 -9.47 7.62 -7.22
N ILE A 330 -10.75 7.38 -7.50
CA ILE A 330 -11.67 6.90 -6.46
C ILE A 330 -11.39 5.42 -6.21
N LEU A 331 -11.03 5.09 -4.97
CA LEU A 331 -10.83 3.72 -4.53
C LEU A 331 -12.16 3.07 -4.14
N LEU A 332 -12.44 1.91 -4.72
CA LEU A 332 -13.62 1.10 -4.44
C LEU A 332 -13.16 -0.14 -3.68
N PHE A 333 -13.33 -0.11 -2.36
CA PHE A 333 -12.76 -1.11 -1.47
C PHE A 333 -13.61 -2.38 -1.42
N THR A 334 -13.01 -3.51 -1.79
CA THR A 334 -13.61 -4.82 -1.53
C THR A 334 -13.59 -5.15 -0.03
N THR A 335 -14.27 -6.21 0.38
CA THR A 335 -14.28 -6.64 1.79
C THR A 335 -12.85 -6.88 2.33
N PRO A 336 -12.52 -6.34 3.52
CA PRO A 336 -11.22 -6.54 4.13
C PRO A 336 -10.93 -8.01 4.45
N ILE A 337 -9.67 -8.39 4.27
CA ILE A 337 -9.10 -9.69 4.60
C ILE A 337 -8.16 -9.54 5.80
N GLY A 338 -8.74 -9.66 6.99
CA GLY A 338 -8.01 -9.62 8.25
C GLY A 338 -7.84 -8.22 8.81
N LYS A 339 -7.28 -8.18 10.02
CA LYS A 339 -7.21 -6.96 10.84
C LYS A 339 -6.38 -5.85 10.20
N GLN A 340 -5.34 -6.22 9.46
CA GLN A 340 -4.49 -5.26 8.76
C GLN A 340 -5.30 -4.39 7.80
N GLU A 341 -6.15 -5.01 6.99
CA GLU A 341 -6.98 -4.30 6.03
C GLU A 341 -8.09 -3.48 6.73
N ASP A 342 -8.63 -3.98 7.85
CA ASP A 342 -9.55 -3.21 8.70
C ASP A 342 -8.88 -1.98 9.33
N ASP A 343 -7.64 -2.11 9.81
CA ASP A 343 -6.89 -1.00 10.41
C ASP A 343 -6.55 0.07 9.37
N ASN A 344 -6.26 -0.33 8.12
CA ASN A 344 -6.10 0.60 6.99
C ASN A 344 -7.42 1.35 6.69
N LEU A 345 -8.58 0.68 6.69
CA LEU A 345 -9.88 1.38 6.57
C LEU A 345 -10.13 2.33 7.75
N ASN A 346 -9.77 1.93 8.97
CA ASN A 346 -9.89 2.77 10.16
C ASN A 346 -8.99 4.01 10.10
N PHE A 347 -7.81 3.91 9.47
CA PHE A 347 -7.00 5.08 9.12
C PHE A 347 -7.80 6.01 8.21
N MET A 348 -8.29 5.50 7.08
CA MET A 348 -9.01 6.32 6.10
C MET A 348 -10.24 7.01 6.71
N ALA A 349 -11.04 6.29 7.50
CA ALA A 349 -12.25 6.84 8.11
C ALA A 349 -11.92 7.91 9.17
N ARG A 350 -10.86 7.72 9.96
CA ARG A 350 -10.41 8.69 10.97
C ARG A 350 -9.94 10.01 10.34
N HIS A 351 -9.46 9.95 9.09
CA HIS A 351 -9.01 11.11 8.33
C HIS A 351 -10.02 11.56 7.28
N GLU A 352 -11.29 11.13 7.36
CA GLU A 352 -12.35 11.54 6.44
C GLU A 352 -12.04 11.28 4.96
N LEU A 353 -11.15 10.31 4.67
CA LEU A 353 -10.81 9.88 3.31
C LEU A 353 -11.81 8.87 2.76
N ILE A 354 -12.64 8.29 3.60
CA ILE A 354 -13.78 7.45 3.24
C ILE A 354 -14.98 7.82 4.12
N PRO A 355 -16.21 7.43 3.75
CA PRO A 355 -17.37 7.62 4.61
C PRO A 355 -17.16 6.99 5.99
N SER A 356 -17.78 7.60 7.02
CA SER A 356 -17.93 6.93 8.30
C SER A 356 -18.74 5.63 8.15
N LYS A 357 -18.67 4.71 9.11
CA LYS A 357 -19.47 3.46 9.05
C LYS A 357 -20.98 3.75 8.92
N SER A 358 -21.47 4.78 9.61
CA SER A 358 -22.88 5.20 9.52
C SER A 358 -23.23 5.79 8.16
N ASP A 359 -22.35 6.60 7.58
CA ASP A 359 -22.59 7.20 6.26
C ASP A 359 -22.53 6.12 5.17
N GLN A 360 -21.58 5.19 5.25
CA GLN A 360 -21.48 4.05 4.34
C GLN A 360 -22.76 3.20 4.37
N GLN A 361 -23.27 2.86 5.55
CA GLN A 361 -24.53 2.12 5.69
C GLN A 361 -25.73 2.88 5.12
N LYS A 362 -25.76 4.21 5.31
CA LYS A 362 -26.80 5.07 4.74
C LYS A 362 -26.73 5.06 3.22
N LEU A 363 -25.54 5.23 2.62
CA LEU A 363 -25.34 5.17 1.17
C LEU A 363 -25.78 3.83 0.58
N GLU A 364 -25.38 2.72 1.20
CA GLU A 364 -25.79 1.37 0.76
C GLU A 364 -27.30 1.19 0.82
N LYS A 365 -27.95 1.66 1.90
CA LYS A 365 -29.42 1.60 2.04
C LYS A 365 -30.12 2.46 0.98
N MET A 366 -29.62 3.66 0.70
CA MET A 366 -30.16 4.54 -0.34
C MET A 366 -30.05 3.88 -1.71
N ALA A 367 -28.88 3.35 -2.07
CA ALA A 367 -28.67 2.67 -3.33
C ALA A 367 -29.55 1.42 -3.49
N LYS A 368 -29.67 0.60 -2.43
CA LYS A 368 -30.52 -0.60 -2.44
C LYS A 368 -31.99 -0.27 -2.69
N ASN A 369 -32.46 0.85 -2.15
CA ASN A 369 -33.83 1.32 -2.29
C ASN A 369 -34.01 2.28 -3.49
N ASN A 370 -32.95 2.53 -4.27
CA ASN A 370 -32.93 3.50 -5.37
C ASN A 370 -33.42 4.90 -4.96
N VAL A 371 -33.03 5.35 -3.76
CA VAL A 371 -33.37 6.67 -3.21
C VAL A 371 -32.34 7.70 -3.69
N LEU A 372 -32.83 8.86 -4.13
CA LEU A 372 -32.00 9.99 -4.56
C LEU A 372 -31.30 10.65 -3.37
N ILE A 373 -30.11 11.22 -3.60
CA ILE A 373 -29.48 12.12 -2.63
C ILE A 373 -30.19 13.47 -2.69
N LEU A 374 -31.01 13.78 -1.68
CA LEU A 374 -31.82 15.00 -1.64
C LEU A 374 -31.05 16.16 -0.99
N ASP A 375 -31.63 17.37 -1.04
CA ASP A 375 -31.05 18.57 -0.44
C ASP A 375 -30.81 18.45 1.08
N ASP A 376 -31.62 17.67 1.79
CA ASP A 376 -31.41 17.39 3.23
C ASP A 376 -30.17 16.51 3.48
N ASP A 377 -29.64 15.87 2.44
CA ASP A 377 -28.39 15.11 2.44
C ASP A 377 -27.17 15.96 2.01
N LYS A 378 -27.30 17.30 1.97
CA LYS A 378 -26.18 18.24 1.69
C LYS A 378 -24.93 17.95 2.49
N LYS A 379 -25.07 17.45 3.72
CA LYS A 379 -23.95 17.02 4.54
C LYS A 379 -23.13 15.92 3.85
N ILE A 380 -23.77 14.87 3.33
CA ILE A 380 -23.11 13.75 2.66
C ILE A 380 -22.33 14.23 1.44
N LEU A 381 -22.95 15.04 0.59
CA LEU A 381 -22.26 15.56 -0.60
C LEU A 381 -21.11 16.51 -0.23
N ASN A 382 -21.26 17.29 0.84
CA ASN A 382 -20.18 18.13 1.31
C ASN A 382 -19.00 17.32 1.87
N ASP A 383 -19.29 16.26 2.63
CA ASP A 383 -18.29 15.35 3.18
C ASP A 383 -17.62 14.54 2.05
N ALA A 384 -18.39 14.13 1.04
CA ALA A 384 -17.91 13.39 -0.14
C ALA A 384 -16.82 14.13 -0.91
N LYS A 385 -16.75 15.46 -0.84
CA LYS A 385 -15.65 16.23 -1.44
C LYS A 385 -14.28 15.86 -0.85
N LYS A 386 -14.24 15.34 0.38
CA LYS A 386 -13.00 14.90 1.05
C LYS A 386 -12.70 13.42 0.79
N TRP A 387 -13.73 12.64 0.45
CA TRP A 387 -13.58 11.21 0.23
C TRP A 387 -12.69 10.92 -0.99
N ARG A 388 -11.94 9.84 -0.87
CA ARG A 388 -10.98 9.29 -1.82
C ARG A 388 -11.27 7.82 -2.09
N GLY A 389 -12.18 7.22 -1.34
CA GLY A 389 -12.75 5.92 -1.64
C GLY A 389 -14.06 5.66 -0.92
N ILE A 390 -14.66 4.52 -1.22
CA ILE A 390 -15.86 3.99 -0.58
C ILE A 390 -15.76 2.46 -0.47
N SER A 391 -16.45 1.87 0.50
CA SER A 391 -16.54 0.41 0.59
C SER A 391 -17.61 -0.12 -0.36
N LEU A 392 -17.35 -1.26 -0.98
CA LEU A 392 -18.33 -1.95 -1.82
C LEU A 392 -19.12 -2.98 -1.00
N PRO A 393 -20.41 -3.17 -1.32
CA PRO A 393 -21.16 -4.36 -0.89
C PRO A 393 -20.41 -5.66 -1.21
N LYS A 394 -20.63 -6.69 -0.39
CA LYS A 394 -19.93 -7.97 -0.55
C LYS A 394 -20.34 -8.74 -1.82
N ASP A 395 -21.61 -8.61 -2.18
CA ASP A 395 -22.16 -9.25 -3.38
C ASP A 395 -21.79 -8.44 -4.63
N SER A 396 -21.34 -9.14 -5.69
CA SER A 396 -20.85 -8.51 -6.92
C SER A 396 -21.93 -7.72 -7.66
N HIS A 397 -23.17 -8.20 -7.65
CA HIS A 397 -24.28 -7.55 -8.32
C HIS A 397 -24.76 -6.33 -7.50
N GLU A 398 -24.86 -6.46 -6.17
CA GLU A 398 -25.11 -5.30 -5.29
C GLU A 398 -24.01 -4.23 -5.43
N ALA A 399 -22.75 -4.64 -5.52
CA ALA A 399 -21.63 -3.72 -5.73
C ALA A 399 -21.69 -3.03 -7.10
N ALA A 400 -22.03 -3.74 -8.18
CA ALA A 400 -22.22 -3.14 -9.50
C ALA A 400 -23.34 -2.08 -9.49
N ARG A 401 -24.48 -2.41 -8.89
CA ARG A 401 -25.61 -1.48 -8.73
C ARG A 401 -25.25 -0.29 -7.86
N PHE A 402 -24.48 -0.49 -6.80
CA PHE A 402 -24.01 0.57 -5.92
C PHE A 402 -23.08 1.56 -6.65
N ILE A 403 -22.09 1.04 -7.39
CA ILE A 403 -21.19 1.86 -8.23
C ILE A 403 -21.99 2.66 -9.26
N TRP A 404 -22.96 2.02 -9.93
CA TRP A 404 -23.83 2.69 -10.89
C TRP A 404 -24.70 3.77 -10.24
N TRP A 405 -25.26 3.49 -9.07
CA TRP A 405 -26.02 4.47 -8.29
C TRP A 405 -25.14 5.67 -7.92
N CYS A 406 -23.91 5.46 -7.44
CA CYS A 406 -22.97 6.55 -7.14
C CYS A 406 -22.65 7.44 -8.36
N LEU A 407 -22.65 6.89 -9.58
CA LEU A 407 -22.52 7.66 -10.82
C LEU A 407 -23.77 8.51 -11.10
N ASN A 408 -24.97 7.91 -10.99
CA ASN A 408 -26.24 8.60 -11.23
C ASN A 408 -26.45 9.76 -10.25
N GLU A 409 -26.14 9.53 -8.98
CA GLU A 409 -26.27 10.54 -7.92
C GLU A 409 -25.11 11.55 -7.90
N ARG A 410 -24.23 11.53 -8.90
CA ARG A 410 -23.08 12.43 -9.04
C ARG A 410 -22.16 12.44 -7.80
N LEU A 411 -22.18 11.35 -7.01
CA LEU A 411 -21.35 11.21 -5.82
C LEU A 411 -19.87 11.16 -6.22
N PHE A 412 -19.53 10.31 -7.21
CA PHE A 412 -18.17 10.23 -7.74
C PHE A 412 -17.69 11.53 -8.38
N LEU A 413 -18.58 12.25 -9.08
CA LEU A 413 -18.26 13.56 -9.62
C LEU A 413 -17.88 14.55 -8.50
N THR A 414 -18.63 14.52 -7.40
CA THR A 414 -18.37 15.35 -6.20
C THR A 414 -17.03 15.00 -5.54
N MET A 415 -16.69 13.71 -5.45
CA MET A 415 -15.42 13.24 -4.88
C MET A 415 -14.20 13.70 -5.68
N ILE A 416 -14.30 13.74 -7.02
CA ILE A 416 -13.18 14.17 -7.90
C ILE A 416 -13.05 15.69 -7.94
N ALA A 417 -14.16 16.44 -7.86
CA ALA A 417 -14.20 17.87 -8.09
C ALA A 417 -13.34 18.71 -7.11
N LYS A 418 -13.11 18.23 -5.87
CA LYS A 418 -12.27 18.93 -4.89
C LYS A 418 -10.81 18.47 -4.97
N LYS A 419 -9.97 19.36 -5.52
CA LYS A 419 -8.57 19.06 -5.88
C LYS A 419 -7.59 19.05 -4.71
N ASP A 420 -7.87 19.80 -3.62
CA ASP A 420 -6.87 20.10 -2.59
C ASP A 420 -7.23 19.52 -1.21
N TYR A 421 -7.36 18.19 -1.11
CA TYR A 421 -7.56 17.53 0.19
C TYR A 421 -6.66 16.30 0.34
N PRO A 422 -5.83 16.23 1.41
CA PRO A 422 -5.72 17.16 2.55
C PRO A 422 -5.17 18.55 2.17
N SER A 423 -5.53 19.58 2.93
CA SER A 423 -4.98 20.93 2.71
C SER A 423 -3.51 21.00 3.13
N ILE A 424 -2.75 21.97 2.60
CA ILE A 424 -1.32 22.14 2.94
C ILE A 424 -1.09 22.37 4.44
N ASN A 425 -2.09 22.93 5.14
CA ASN A 425 -2.07 23.24 6.57
C ASN A 425 -2.87 22.23 7.40
N ASP A 426 -3.13 21.04 6.88
CA ASP A 426 -3.85 20.01 7.62
C ASP A 426 -3.06 19.63 8.88
N PRO A 427 -3.68 19.60 10.08
CA PRO A 427 -3.00 19.25 11.33
C PRO A 427 -2.40 17.84 11.30
N HIS A 428 -2.90 16.96 10.42
CA HIS A 428 -2.38 15.63 10.17
C HIS A 428 -1.46 15.55 8.93
N GLY A 429 -0.85 16.67 8.50
CA GLY A 429 0.04 16.71 7.32
C GLY A 429 1.27 15.78 7.38
N ASN A 430 1.63 15.29 8.58
CA ASN A 430 2.66 14.26 8.76
C ASN A 430 2.18 12.83 8.45
N GLU A 431 0.88 12.63 8.29
CA GLU A 431 0.23 11.36 7.95
C GLU A 431 -0.39 11.41 6.54
N LEU A 432 -0.93 12.57 6.16
CA LEU A 432 -1.78 12.70 4.97
C LEU A 432 -1.08 13.26 3.73
N ALA A 433 0.12 13.81 3.84
CA ALA A 433 0.76 14.45 2.68
C ALA A 433 1.08 13.45 1.55
N GLU A 434 0.91 13.88 0.30
CA GLU A 434 1.14 13.04 -0.88
C GLU A 434 2.63 12.73 -1.15
N ASN A 435 3.55 13.51 -0.58
CA ASN A 435 5.00 13.39 -0.80
C ASN A 435 5.72 12.48 0.22
N GLY A 436 5.10 11.37 0.61
CA GLY A 436 5.62 10.43 1.62
C GLY A 436 7.05 9.93 1.34
N VAL A 437 7.39 9.66 0.07
CA VAL A 437 8.74 9.24 -0.35
C VAL A 437 9.78 10.35 -0.13
N GLU A 438 9.44 11.59 -0.47
CA GLU A 438 10.36 12.73 -0.28
C GLU A 438 10.62 12.97 1.22
N LYS A 439 9.56 13.00 2.03
CA LYS A 439 9.67 13.17 3.48
C LYS A 439 10.48 12.05 4.13
N PHE A 440 10.32 10.81 3.67
CA PHE A 440 11.13 9.68 4.12
C PHE A 440 12.61 9.94 3.89
N TRP A 441 13.00 10.29 2.65
CA TRP A 441 14.41 10.53 2.32
C TRP A 441 15.00 11.76 3.01
N GLN A 442 14.22 12.82 3.22
CA GLN A 442 14.64 13.97 4.01
C GLN A 442 14.97 13.60 5.47
N LYS A 443 14.18 12.69 6.07
CA LYS A 443 14.41 12.18 7.43
C LYS A 443 15.61 11.23 7.50
N ILE A 444 15.80 10.38 6.49
CA ILE A 444 16.98 9.52 6.36
C ILE A 444 18.26 10.36 6.24
N ALA A 445 18.26 11.36 5.36
CA ALA A 445 19.42 12.24 5.18
C ALA A 445 19.83 13.00 6.46
N ALA A 446 18.91 13.17 7.41
CA ALA A 446 19.19 13.80 8.69
C ALA A 446 19.91 12.87 9.70
N ILE A 447 19.91 11.56 9.49
CA ILE A 447 20.54 10.56 10.39
C ILE A 447 21.79 9.90 9.79
N ILE A 448 22.06 10.15 8.50
CA ILE A 448 23.32 9.84 7.83
C ILE A 448 24.34 10.90 8.20
#